data_AF-A0A1H2XX52-F1
#
_entry.id   AF-A0A1H2XX52-F1
#
_cell.length_a   1.000
_cell.length_b   1.000
_cell.length_c   1.000
_cell.angle_alpha   90.00
_cell.angle_beta   90.00
_cell.angle_gamma   90.00
#
_symmetry.space_group_name_H-M   'P 1'
#
loop_
_entity.id
_entity.type
_entity.pdbx_description
1 polymer ?
#
loop_
_entity_poly.entity_id
_entity_poly.type
_entity_poly.pdbx_seq_one_letter_code
_entity_poly.pdbx_strand_id
1 'polypeptide(L)' 'MRISRSRQRSQKPEKIYSDKDIEGMLVLLIYSGRHSHAEPLLAEARKLLPGVDEDQLNGVANKLAKQLKDNGIAW' A
#
# COMPACT_ATOMS: atom_id res chain seq x y z
N MET A 1 -40.01 5.52 -25.85
CA MET A 1 -38.52 5.49 -25.96
C MET A 1 -37.97 5.21 -24.56
N ARG A 2 -37.38 4.03 -24.33
CA ARG A 2 -36.99 3.56 -22.98
C ARG A 2 -35.49 3.77 -22.81
N ILE A 3 -35.11 4.77 -22.02
CA ILE A 3 -33.70 5.15 -21.83
C ILE A 3 -33.08 4.16 -20.83
N SER A 4 -32.34 3.19 -21.35
CA SER A 4 -31.53 2.28 -20.57
C SER A 4 -30.37 3.08 -19.94
N ARG A 5 -30.49 3.40 -18.65
CA ARG A 5 -29.38 3.95 -17.86
C ARG A 5 -28.31 2.87 -17.73
N SER A 6 -27.36 2.83 -18.65
CA SER A 6 -26.13 2.07 -18.51
C SER A 6 -25.42 2.57 -17.25
N ARG A 7 -25.45 1.76 -16.18
CA ARG A 7 -24.65 1.99 -14.98
C ARG A 7 -23.19 2.07 -15.43
N GLN A 8 -22.66 3.29 -15.45
CA GLN A 8 -21.24 3.57 -15.59
C GLN A 8 -20.57 2.86 -14.41
N ARG A 9 -20.02 1.66 -14.64
CA ARG A 9 -19.13 1.02 -13.68
C ARG A 9 -17.96 1.99 -13.56
N SER A 10 -17.88 2.70 -12.45
CA SER A 10 -16.68 3.44 -12.06
C SER A 10 -15.55 2.42 -12.10
N GLN A 11 -14.74 2.47 -13.16
CA GLN A 11 -13.52 1.68 -13.23
C GLN A 11 -12.69 2.17 -12.04
N LYS A 12 -12.48 1.28 -11.07
CA LYS A 12 -11.51 1.55 -10.03
C LYS A 12 -10.19 1.90 -10.74
N PRO A 13 -9.47 2.94 -10.29
CA PRO A 13 -8.20 3.30 -10.89
C PRO A 13 -7.33 2.04 -10.97
N GLU A 14 -6.76 1.81 -12.15
CA GLU A 14 -5.89 0.66 -12.38
C GLU A 14 -4.73 0.74 -11.41
N LYS A 15 -4.52 -0.33 -10.64
CA LYS A 15 -3.44 -0.38 -9.66
C LYS A 15 -2.11 -0.34 -10.41
N ILE A 16 -1.41 0.79 -10.29
CA ILE A 16 -0.11 1.01 -10.94
C ILE A 16 0.96 0.08 -10.37
N TYR A 17 0.86 -0.24 -9.07
CA TYR A 17 1.80 -1.11 -8.36
C TYR A 17 1.13 -2.37 -7.85
N SER A 18 1.83 -3.50 -7.93
CA SER A 18 1.37 -4.73 -7.29
C SER A 18 1.57 -4.67 -5.77
N ASP A 19 0.80 -5.48 -5.03
CA ASP A 19 0.97 -5.58 -3.57
C ASP A 19 2.41 -6.00 -3.19
N LYS A 20 3.09 -6.80 -4.02
CA LYS A 20 4.48 -7.22 -3.81
C LYS A 20 5.50 -6.09 -3.99
N ASP A 21 5.25 -5.19 -4.95
CA ASP A 21 6.14 -4.03 -5.16
C ASP A 21 6.06 -3.08 -3.96
N ILE A 22 4.85 -2.88 -3.45
CA ILE A 22 4.60 -2.09 -2.24
C ILE A 22 5.28 -2.75 -1.03
N GLU A 23 5.09 -4.06 -0.85
CA GLU A 23 5.71 -4.82 0.25
C GLU A 23 7.23 -4.74 0.20
N GLY A 24 7.83 -4.96 -0.98
CA GLY A 24 9.28 -4.85 -1.18
C GLY A 24 9.82 -3.46 -0.85
N MET A 25 9.10 -2.41 -1.23
CA MET A 25 9.47 -1.04 -0.89
C MET A 25 9.41 -0.79 0.62
N LEU A 26 8.33 -1.22 1.28
CA LEU A 26 8.18 -1.09 2.73
C LEU A 26 9.30 -1.83 3.47
N VAL A 27 9.66 -3.03 3.03
CA VAL A 27 10.76 -3.83 3.59
C VAL A 27 12.10 -3.08 3.45
N LEU A 28 12.41 -2.54 2.27
CA LEU A 28 13.62 -1.75 2.05
C LEU A 28 13.68 -0.53 2.97
N LEU A 29 12.56 0.15 3.16
CA LEU A 29 12.46 1.29 4.06
C LEU A 29 12.73 0.90 5.52
N ILE A 30 12.18 -0.23 5.99
CA ILE A 30 12.47 -0.77 7.35
C ILE A 30 13.95 -1.08 7.50
N TYR A 31 14.54 -1.85 6.57
CA TYR A 31 15.94 -2.29 6.67
C TYR A 31 16.97 -1.18 6.45
N SER A 32 16.59 -0.10 5.78
CA SER A 32 17.47 1.06 5.61
C SER A 32 17.71 1.85 6.91
N GLY A 33 17.06 1.45 8.03
CA GLY A 33 17.15 2.13 9.31
C GLY A 33 16.53 3.53 9.33
N ARG A 34 15.84 3.91 8.25
CA ARG A 34 15.30 5.28 8.08
C ARG A 34 14.06 5.56 8.92
N HIS A 35 13.44 4.55 9.55
CA HIS A 35 12.16 4.74 10.23
C HIS A 35 12.09 4.02 11.57
N SER A 36 11.96 4.80 12.65
CA SER A 36 11.59 4.33 14.00
C SER A 36 10.08 4.16 14.19
N HIS A 37 9.27 4.68 13.25
CA HIS A 37 7.81 4.74 13.35
C HIS A 37 7.13 4.41 12.00
N ALA A 38 5.91 3.86 12.06
CA ALA A 38 5.16 3.41 10.89
C ALA A 38 4.60 4.54 10.02
N GLU A 39 4.17 5.66 10.61
CA GLU A 39 3.63 6.81 9.87
C GLU A 39 4.63 7.46 8.90
N PRO A 40 5.88 7.78 9.33
CA PRO A 40 6.91 8.30 8.42
C PRO A 40 7.24 7.33 7.28
N LEU A 41 7.18 6.03 7.55
CA LEU A 41 7.47 4.99 6.58
C LEU A 41 6.43 4.97 5.44
N LEU A 42 5.14 5.13 5.78
CA LEU A 42 4.06 5.24 4.81
C LEU A 42 4.20 6.51 3.96
N ALA A 43 4.59 7.64 4.58
CA ALA A 43 4.80 8.90 3.86
C ALA A 43 5.96 8.81 2.86
N GLU A 44 7.06 8.15 3.24
CA GLU A 44 8.19 7.91 2.33
C GLU A 44 7.84 6.90 1.22
N ALA A 45 7.10 5.84 1.53
CA ALA A 45 6.62 4.90 0.53
C ALA A 45 5.75 5.59 -0.55
N ARG A 46 4.91 6.56 -0.16
CA ARG A 46 4.11 7.37 -1.12
C ARG A 46 4.98 8.22 -2.04
N LYS A 47 6.09 8.77 -1.54
CA LYS A 47 7.03 9.55 -2.37
C LYS A 47 7.75 8.68 -3.40
N LEU A 48 8.07 7.45 -3.02
CA LEU A 48 8.79 6.50 -3.87
C LEU A 48 7.88 5.73 -4.83
N LEU A 49 6.57 5.65 -4.56
CA LEU A 49 5.57 4.97 -5.38
C LEU A 49 4.51 5.99 -5.88
N PRO A 50 4.85 6.86 -6.83
CA PRO A 50 3.94 7.89 -7.33
C PRO A 50 2.67 7.26 -7.95
N GLY A 51 1.50 7.63 -7.42
CA GLY A 51 0.22 7.11 -7.89
C GLY A 51 -0.21 5.79 -7.24
N VAL A 52 0.49 5.33 -6.18
CA VAL A 52 0.01 4.22 -5.36
C VAL A 52 -1.32 4.59 -4.69
N ASP A 53 -2.26 3.66 -4.74
CA ASP A 53 -3.53 3.78 -4.04
C ASP A 53 -3.30 3.71 -2.52
N GLU A 54 -3.82 4.69 -1.78
CA GLU A 54 -3.57 4.81 -0.34
C GLU A 54 -4.14 3.63 0.44
N ASP A 55 -5.33 3.15 0.06
CA ASP A 55 -5.99 2.00 0.69
C ASP A 55 -5.19 0.72 0.44
N GLN A 56 -4.66 0.55 -0.78
CA GLN A 56 -3.77 -0.54 -1.11
C GLN A 56 -2.49 -0.50 -0.27
N LEU A 57 -1.83 0.67 -0.19
CA LEU A 57 -0.61 0.85 0.59
C LEU A 57 -0.83 0.52 2.08
N ASN A 58 -1.89 1.07 2.67
CA ASN A 58 -2.27 0.80 4.06
C ASN A 58 -2.59 -0.69 4.28
N GLY A 59 -3.28 -1.33 3.33
CA GLY A 59 -3.59 -2.75 3.37
C GLY A 59 -2.34 -3.63 3.37
N VAL A 60 -1.36 -3.33 2.52
CA VAL A 60 -0.09 -4.06 2.46
C VAL A 60 0.74 -3.80 3.71
N ALA A 61 0.83 -2.55 4.17
CA ALA A 61 1.56 -2.20 5.39
C ALA A 61 1.00 -2.89 6.64
N ASN A 62 -0.32 -2.97 6.78
CA ASN A 62 -0.96 -3.68 7.90
C ASN A 62 -0.69 -5.20 7.85
N LYS A 63 -0.71 -5.81 6.65
CA LYS A 63 -0.34 -7.23 6.49
C LYS A 63 1.12 -7.47 6.86
N LEU A 64 2.02 -6.61 6.39
CA LEU A 64 3.44 -6.68 6.70
C LEU A 64 3.69 -6.50 8.20
N ALA A 65 3.08 -5.51 8.84
CA ALA A 65 3.17 -5.30 10.29
C ALA A 65 2.71 -6.53 11.08
N LYS A 66 1.59 -7.14 10.66
CA LYS A 66 1.11 -8.39 11.25
C LYS A 66 2.13 -9.53 11.08
N GLN A 67 2.69 -9.72 9.88
CA GLN A 67 3.70 -10.74 9.63
C GLN A 67 4.96 -10.51 10.47
N LEU A 68 5.42 -9.27 10.62
CA LEU A 68 6.58 -8.94 11.44
C LEU A 68 6.31 -9.25 12.92
N LYS A 69 5.10 -8.95 13.40
CA LYS A 69 4.66 -9.31 14.76
C LYS A 69 4.59 -10.82 14.96
N ASP A 70 3.97 -11.55 14.03
CA ASP A 70 3.82 -13.01 14.09
C ASP A 70 5.19 -13.72 14.05
N ASN A 71 6.19 -13.14 13.38
CA ASN A 71 7.56 -13.65 13.32
C ASN A 71 8.47 -13.17 14.46
N GLY A 72 7.97 -12.35 15.40
CA GLY A 72 8.76 -11.82 16.51
C GLY A 72 9.83 -10.78 16.14
N ILE A 73 9.70 -10.14 14.97
CA ILE A 73 10.65 -9.14 14.45
C ILE A 73 10.29 -7.72 14.91
N ALA A 74 8.99 -7.43 15.11
CA ALA A 74 8.49 -6.13 15.58
C ALA A 74 7.44 -6.32 16.70
N TRP A 75 7.44 -5.40 17.67
CA TRP A 75 6.61 -5.45 18.89
C TRP A 75 5.37 -4.56 18.77
#